data_AF-A0A959T9W9-F1
#
_entry.id   AF-A0A959T9W9-F1
#
_cell.length_a   1.000
_cell.length_b   1.000
_cell.length_c   1.000
_cell.angle_alpha   90.00
_cell.angle_beta   90.00
_cell.angle_gamma   90.00
#
_symmetry.space_group_name_H-M   'P 1'
#
loop_
_entity.id
_entity.type
_entity.pdbx_description
1 polymer ?
#
loop_
_entity_poly.entity_id
_entity_poly.type
_entity_poly.pdbx_seq_one_letter_code
_entity_poly.pdbx_strand_id
1 'polypeptide(L)'
;PTNVPFRPRHSLPIALDGVKEGDFAMIFGFPGRTQRYLSSYEVRHIMERQDPLRIRMRKASLAVIDQAMRSDDRTRIQYAAKQSRISNAYKKWIGELRGLKELDALDQKRALEQEYQRRADSAGVDRFQGVLQDLEGIQQEVAPYSDARDLFVEFVYYGPEVLRFAERFRQVAEDWEQLEEDGKL
;
A
#
# COMPACT_ATOMS: atom_id res chain seq x y z
N PRO A 1 12.98 -24.42 -29.15
CA PRO A 1 11.74 -23.74 -28.67
C PRO A 1 10.49 -24.41 -29.25
N THR A 2 9.57 -24.88 -28.41
CA THR A 2 8.38 -25.66 -28.80
C THR A 2 7.05 -25.00 -28.42
N ASN A 3 7.10 -23.77 -27.87
CA ASN A 3 5.89 -23.03 -27.51
C ASN A 3 5.08 -22.66 -28.76
N VAL A 4 3.77 -22.77 -28.66
CA VAL A 4 2.81 -22.33 -29.67
C VAL A 4 1.89 -21.24 -29.12
N PRO A 5 1.35 -20.34 -29.96
CA PRO A 5 0.41 -19.32 -29.50
C PRO A 5 -0.85 -19.94 -28.87
N PHE A 6 -1.23 -19.43 -27.69
CA PHE A 6 -2.46 -19.81 -27.00
C PHE A 6 -3.70 -19.37 -27.80
N ARG A 7 -4.69 -20.26 -27.94
CA ARG A 7 -5.98 -19.97 -28.57
C ARG A 7 -7.05 -19.76 -27.49
N PRO A 8 -7.44 -18.51 -27.17
CA PRO A 8 -8.43 -18.26 -26.13
C PRO A 8 -9.84 -18.67 -26.59
N ARG A 9 -10.74 -18.93 -25.64
CA ARG A 9 -12.16 -19.18 -25.93
C ARG A 9 -12.89 -17.93 -26.45
N HIS A 10 -12.44 -16.74 -26.03
CA HIS A 10 -12.97 -15.45 -26.43
C HIS A 10 -11.89 -14.37 -26.34
N SER A 11 -11.95 -13.38 -27.23
CA SER A 11 -11.12 -12.17 -27.22
C SER A 11 -12.03 -10.95 -27.38
N LEU A 12 -11.73 -9.88 -26.64
CA LEU A 12 -12.54 -8.66 -26.65
C LEU A 12 -12.40 -7.94 -28.00
N PRO A 13 -13.51 -7.62 -28.70
CA PRO A 13 -13.47 -6.78 -29.90
C PRO A 13 -13.17 -5.32 -29.53
N ILE A 14 -12.52 -4.59 -30.45
CA ILE A 14 -12.17 -3.18 -30.28
C ILE A 14 -13.23 -2.32 -30.98
N ALA A 15 -13.88 -1.43 -30.24
CA ALA A 15 -14.79 -0.44 -30.81
C ALA A 15 -14.00 0.67 -31.52
N LEU A 16 -14.48 1.13 -32.69
CA LEU A 16 -13.82 2.17 -33.50
C LEU A 16 -14.51 3.53 -33.44
N ASP A 17 -15.74 3.58 -32.95
CA ASP A 17 -16.57 4.80 -32.93
C ASP A 17 -16.20 5.78 -31.80
N GLY A 18 -15.16 5.45 -31.01
CA GLY A 18 -14.70 6.24 -29.88
C GLY A 18 -15.61 6.12 -28.65
N VAL A 19 -15.48 7.10 -27.75
CA VAL A 19 -16.29 7.22 -26.52
C VAL A 19 -16.80 8.66 -26.38
N LYS A 20 -17.99 8.83 -25.82
CA LYS A 20 -18.60 10.12 -25.52
C LYS A 20 -18.84 10.27 -24.02
N GLU A 21 -18.95 11.52 -23.56
CA GLU A 21 -19.33 11.80 -22.18
C GLU A 21 -20.71 11.20 -21.89
N GLY A 22 -20.82 10.48 -20.77
CA GLY A 22 -22.04 9.77 -20.37
C GLY A 22 -22.17 8.34 -20.89
N ASP A 23 -21.27 7.86 -21.77
CA ASP A 23 -21.29 6.47 -22.22
C ASP A 23 -21.03 5.51 -21.06
N PHE A 24 -21.75 4.39 -21.07
CA PHE A 24 -21.53 3.33 -20.10
C PHE A 24 -20.15 2.68 -20.29
N ALA A 25 -19.41 2.54 -19.20
CA ALA A 25 -18.14 1.83 -19.17
C ALA A 25 -18.14 0.80 -18.05
N MET A 26 -17.69 -0.42 -18.36
CA MET A 26 -17.45 -1.47 -17.38
C MET A 26 -15.96 -1.85 -17.42
N ILE A 27 -15.33 -1.83 -16.25
CA ILE A 27 -13.94 -2.26 -16.09
C ILE A 27 -13.97 -3.59 -15.34
N PHE A 28 -13.44 -4.63 -15.96
CA PHE A 28 -13.25 -5.93 -15.33
C PHE A 28 -11.77 -6.16 -15.00
N GLY A 29 -11.48 -6.64 -13.80
CA GLY A 29 -10.13 -6.90 -13.34
C GLY A 29 -10.08 -7.48 -11.93
N PHE A 30 -8.87 -7.53 -11.37
CA PHE A 30 -8.60 -8.15 -10.07
C PHE A 30 -8.05 -7.09 -9.11
N PRO A 31 -8.90 -6.25 -8.48
CA PRO A 31 -8.45 -5.22 -7.55
C PRO A 31 -7.76 -5.88 -6.34
N GLY A 32 -6.55 -5.43 -5.99
CA GLY A 32 -5.73 -6.08 -4.97
C GLY A 32 -6.29 -5.95 -3.55
N ARG A 33 -6.56 -4.72 -3.08
CA ARG A 33 -7.12 -4.47 -1.74
C ARG A 33 -7.83 -3.13 -1.69
N THR A 34 -8.88 -3.05 -0.87
CA THR A 34 -9.49 -1.78 -0.44
C THR A 34 -9.69 -1.79 1.08
N GLN A 35 -9.76 -0.61 1.69
CA GLN A 35 -9.99 -0.45 3.13
C GLN A 35 -11.18 0.51 3.36
N ARG A 36 -12.34 0.17 2.79
CA ARG A 36 -13.52 1.06 2.82
C ARG A 36 -14.15 1.19 4.21
N TYR A 37 -13.97 0.19 5.07
CA TYR A 37 -14.61 0.10 6.39
C TYR A 37 -13.69 0.48 7.56
N LEU A 38 -12.59 1.20 7.29
CA LEU A 38 -11.78 1.76 8.37
C LEU A 38 -12.60 2.70 9.25
N SER A 39 -12.27 2.71 10.54
CA SER A 39 -12.74 3.68 11.53
C SER A 39 -12.11 5.07 11.31
N SER A 40 -12.71 6.10 11.91
CA SER A 40 -12.18 7.45 11.94
C SER A 40 -10.84 7.51 12.68
N TYR A 41 -10.61 6.64 13.66
CA TYR A 41 -9.34 6.50 14.37
C TYR A 41 -8.22 6.04 13.45
N GLU A 42 -8.47 4.99 12.65
CA GLU A 42 -7.52 4.50 11.64
C GLU A 42 -7.30 5.52 10.52
N VAL A 43 -8.37 6.13 10.00
CA VAL A 43 -8.27 7.17 8.96
C VAL A 43 -7.44 8.35 9.48
N ARG A 44 -7.66 8.79 10.73
CA ARG A 44 -6.84 9.83 11.35
C ARG A 44 -5.38 9.42 11.44
N HIS A 45 -5.09 8.21 11.91
CA HIS A 45 -3.71 7.71 12.00
C HIS A 45 -3.02 7.69 10.62
N ILE A 46 -3.73 7.25 9.58
CA ILE A 46 -3.23 7.29 8.20
C ILE A 46 -2.89 8.73 7.80
N MET A 47 -3.83 9.66 8.02
CA MET A 47 -3.71 11.05 7.58
C MET A 47 -2.61 11.83 8.31
N GLU A 48 -2.51 11.64 9.62
CA GLU A 48 -1.69 12.48 10.50
C GLU A 48 -0.31 11.88 10.77
N ARG A 49 -0.15 10.55 10.65
CA ARG A 49 1.09 9.85 10.99
C ARG A 49 1.62 8.99 9.85
N GLN A 50 0.89 7.96 9.45
CA GLN A 50 1.39 6.89 8.61
C GLN A 50 1.84 7.38 7.22
N ASP A 51 0.95 8.04 6.48
CA ASP A 51 1.28 8.53 5.14
C ASP A 51 2.33 9.65 5.18
N PRO A 52 2.26 10.66 6.08
CA PRO A 52 3.32 11.65 6.22
C PRO A 52 4.70 11.04 6.48
N LEU A 53 4.77 9.99 7.32
CA LEU A 53 6.01 9.28 7.61
C LEU A 53 6.58 8.58 6.37
N ARG A 54 5.76 7.79 5.67
CA ARG A 54 6.16 7.10 4.44
C ARG A 54 6.54 8.07 3.31
N ILE A 55 5.83 9.18 3.18
CA ILE A 55 6.14 10.25 2.22
C ILE A 55 7.54 10.82 2.49
N ARG A 56 7.89 11.09 3.76
CA ARG A 56 9.23 11.59 4.11
C ARG A 56 10.32 10.59 3.73
N MET A 57 10.12 9.31 4.04
CA MET A 57 11.08 8.24 3.71
C MET A 57 11.30 8.13 2.20
N ARG A 58 10.22 8.03 1.42
CA ARG A 58 10.31 7.95 -0.04
C ARG A 58 10.92 9.19 -0.67
N LYS A 59 10.61 10.38 -0.14
CA LYS A 59 11.23 11.63 -0.61
C LYS A 59 12.74 11.59 -0.44
N ALA A 60 13.24 11.08 0.69
CA ALA A 60 14.67 10.94 0.93
C ALA A 60 15.31 9.94 -0.04
N SER A 61 14.71 8.76 -0.24
CA SER A 61 15.20 7.76 -1.20
C SER A 61 15.22 8.31 -2.64
N LEU A 62 14.15 9.01 -3.05
CA LEU A 62 14.06 9.61 -4.38
C LEU A 62 15.11 10.71 -4.56
N ALA A 63 15.39 11.53 -3.55
CA ALA A 63 16.41 12.57 -3.67
C ALA A 63 17.80 11.98 -4.00
N VAL A 64 18.18 10.89 -3.32
CA VAL A 64 19.45 10.19 -3.57
C VAL A 64 19.46 9.54 -4.96
N ILE A 65 18.40 8.80 -5.29
CA ILE A 65 18.30 8.09 -6.57
C ILE A 65 18.27 9.08 -7.74
N ASP A 66 17.48 10.15 -7.66
CA ASP A 66 17.38 11.15 -8.71
C ASP A 66 18.71 11.90 -8.89
N GLN A 67 19.45 12.16 -7.82
CA GLN A 67 20.80 12.74 -7.92
C GLN A 67 21.77 11.80 -8.64
N ALA A 68 21.79 10.52 -8.27
CA ALA A 68 22.64 9.52 -8.92
C ALA A 68 22.24 9.28 -10.38
N MET A 69 20.95 9.29 -10.70
CA MET A 69 20.47 9.13 -12.07
C MET A 69 20.84 10.33 -12.98
N ARG A 70 21.13 11.51 -12.39
CA ARG A 70 21.59 12.68 -13.14
C ARG A 70 23.10 12.67 -13.43
N SER A 71 23.89 11.83 -12.75
CA SER A 71 25.35 11.81 -12.95
C SER A 71 25.75 11.12 -14.25
N ASP A 72 25.06 10.05 -14.66
CA ASP A 72 25.38 9.32 -15.89
C ASP A 72 24.22 8.44 -16.39
N ASP A 73 24.24 8.14 -17.69
CA ASP A 73 23.20 7.38 -18.38
C ASP A 73 23.12 5.91 -17.97
N ARG A 74 24.24 5.28 -17.60
CA ARG A 74 24.25 3.89 -17.17
C ARG A 74 23.46 3.76 -15.86
N THR A 75 23.76 4.62 -14.89
CA THR A 75 23.03 4.67 -13.61
C THR A 75 21.56 5.01 -13.83
N ARG A 76 21.27 5.99 -14.71
CA ARG A 76 19.90 6.33 -15.09
C ARG A 76 19.10 5.12 -15.59
N ILE A 77 19.66 4.35 -16.53
CA ILE A 77 19.00 3.16 -17.09
C ILE A 77 18.82 2.08 -16.02
N GLN A 78 19.85 1.83 -15.20
CA GLN A 78 19.81 0.81 -14.14
C GLN A 78 18.78 1.13 -13.05
N TYR A 79 18.56 2.41 -12.73
CA TYR A 79 17.66 2.83 -11.65
C TYR A 79 16.28 3.28 -12.11
N ALA A 80 16.04 3.52 -13.40
CA ALA A 80 14.76 4.02 -13.91
C ALA A 80 13.54 3.23 -13.40
N ALA A 81 13.57 1.90 -13.49
CA ALA A 81 12.46 1.07 -13.04
C ALA A 81 12.25 1.12 -11.50
N LYS A 82 13.35 1.22 -10.74
CA LYS A 82 13.31 1.32 -9.27
C LYS A 82 12.76 2.68 -8.84
N GLN A 83 13.30 3.76 -9.41
CA GLN A 83 12.85 5.13 -9.20
C GLN A 83 11.35 5.26 -9.47
N SER A 84 10.88 4.72 -10.60
CA SER A 84 9.46 4.75 -10.98
C SER A 84 8.55 4.06 -9.95
N ARG A 85 8.93 2.89 -9.45
CA ARG A 85 8.16 2.18 -8.40
C ARG A 85 8.07 2.97 -7.09
N ILE A 86 9.19 3.56 -6.66
CA ILE A 86 9.27 4.38 -5.44
C ILE A 86 8.42 5.66 -5.62
N SER A 87 8.54 6.31 -6.77
CA SER A 87 7.79 7.52 -7.13
C SER A 87 6.28 7.27 -7.20
N ASN A 88 5.86 6.09 -7.69
CA ASN A 88 4.45 5.74 -7.78
C ASN A 88 3.77 5.73 -6.40
N ALA A 89 4.35 5.00 -5.43
CA ALA A 89 3.82 4.97 -4.06
C ALA A 89 3.89 6.35 -3.38
N TYR A 90 5.00 7.07 -3.57
CA TYR A 90 5.18 8.43 -3.07
C TYR A 90 4.07 9.38 -3.53
N LYS A 91 3.79 9.40 -4.84
CA LYS A 91 2.72 10.23 -5.42
C LYS A 91 1.34 9.76 -5.00
N LYS A 92 1.12 8.44 -4.90
CA LYS A 92 -0.14 7.86 -4.41
C LYS A 92 -0.48 8.39 -3.02
N TRP A 93 0.45 8.34 -2.06
CA TRP A 93 0.19 8.81 -0.69
C TRP A 93 -0.03 10.32 -0.61
N ILE A 94 0.67 11.12 -1.42
CA ILE A 94 0.39 12.57 -1.52
C ILE A 94 -1.04 12.81 -2.02
N GLY A 95 -1.47 12.09 -3.06
CA GLY A 95 -2.83 12.18 -3.59
C GLY A 95 -3.88 11.68 -2.61
N GLU A 96 -3.60 10.59 -1.89
CA GLU A 96 -4.45 10.01 -0.84
C GLU A 96 -4.68 11.02 0.29
N LEU A 97 -3.61 11.61 0.83
CA LEU A 97 -3.73 12.67 1.84
C LEU A 97 -4.50 13.88 1.35
N ARG A 98 -4.27 14.30 0.10
CA ARG A 98 -4.98 15.42 -0.50
C ARG A 98 -6.47 15.13 -0.61
N GLY A 99 -6.84 13.98 -1.17
CA GLY A 99 -8.24 13.59 -1.36
C GLY A 99 -8.97 13.37 -0.03
N LEU A 100 -8.32 12.76 0.97
CA LEU A 100 -8.91 12.58 2.30
C LEU A 100 -9.22 13.92 2.98
N LYS A 101 -8.38 14.94 2.77
CA LYS A 101 -8.60 16.30 3.26
C LYS A 101 -9.67 17.05 2.47
N GLU A 102 -9.59 17.06 1.14
CA GLU A 102 -10.53 17.79 0.27
C GLU A 102 -11.98 17.26 0.39
N LEU A 103 -12.15 15.98 0.75
CA LEU A 103 -13.45 15.36 0.93
C LEU A 103 -13.91 15.31 2.39
N ASP A 104 -13.19 15.89 3.34
CA ASP A 104 -13.50 15.81 4.78
C ASP A 104 -13.75 14.36 5.25
N ALA A 105 -12.96 13.42 4.74
CA ALA A 105 -13.21 11.98 4.91
C ALA A 105 -13.25 11.55 6.38
N LEU A 106 -12.47 12.21 7.23
CA LEU A 106 -12.47 11.97 8.67
C LEU A 106 -13.81 12.32 9.31
N ASP A 107 -14.40 13.45 8.93
CA ASP A 107 -15.68 13.89 9.49
C ASP A 107 -16.85 13.09 8.94
N GLN A 108 -16.79 12.69 7.67
CA GLN A 108 -17.75 11.71 7.12
C GLN A 108 -17.71 10.38 7.89
N LYS A 109 -16.52 9.90 8.28
CA LYS A 109 -16.38 8.69 9.10
C LYS A 109 -16.98 8.86 10.48
N ARG A 110 -16.69 9.98 11.16
CA ARG A 110 -17.30 10.29 12.46
C ARG A 110 -18.82 10.36 12.38
N ALA A 111 -19.37 10.96 11.33
CA ALA A 111 -20.83 11.01 11.12
C ALA A 111 -21.44 9.61 10.92
N LEU A 112 -20.77 8.76 10.13
CA LEU A 112 -21.18 7.36 9.97
C LEU A 112 -21.12 6.58 11.29
N GLU A 113 -20.10 6.82 12.10
CA GLU A 113 -19.91 6.18 13.40
C GLU A 113 -20.95 6.62 14.44
N GLN A 114 -21.31 7.90 14.44
CA GLN A 114 -22.43 8.39 15.25
C GLN A 114 -23.74 7.71 14.87
N GLU A 115 -23.99 7.52 13.57
CA GLU A 115 -25.15 6.78 13.10
C GLU A 115 -25.09 5.30 13.50
N TYR A 116 -23.92 4.68 13.40
CA TYR A 116 -23.70 3.32 13.87
C TYR A 116 -24.04 3.18 15.36
N GLN A 117 -23.53 4.08 16.20
CA GLN A 117 -23.76 4.04 17.64
C GLN A 117 -25.25 4.15 17.97
N ARG A 118 -25.97 5.11 17.36
CA ARG A 118 -27.43 5.26 17.55
C ARG A 118 -28.19 3.99 17.22
N ARG A 119 -27.80 3.30 16.13
CA ARG A 119 -28.43 2.04 15.72
C ARG A 119 -28.06 0.89 16.66
N ALA A 120 -26.82 0.82 17.11
CA ALA A 120 -26.37 -0.20 18.06
C ALA A 120 -27.12 -0.08 19.39
N ASP A 121 -27.26 1.15 19.91
CA ASP A 121 -28.01 1.44 21.13
C ASP A 121 -29.48 1.05 21.00
N SER A 122 -30.11 1.42 19.88
CA SER A 122 -31.52 1.10 19.61
C SER A 122 -31.77 -0.40 19.38
N ALA A 123 -30.79 -1.12 18.84
CA ALA A 123 -30.91 -2.55 18.59
C ALA A 123 -30.81 -3.39 19.87
N GLY A 124 -30.19 -2.87 20.93
CA GLY A 124 -30.04 -3.57 22.21
C GLY A 124 -29.24 -4.88 22.11
N VAL A 125 -28.31 -4.97 21.15
CA VAL A 125 -27.46 -6.15 20.96
C VAL A 125 -26.07 -5.85 21.50
N ASP A 126 -25.69 -6.49 22.61
CA ASP A 126 -24.43 -6.26 23.32
C ASP A 126 -23.19 -6.26 22.42
N ARG A 127 -23.13 -7.18 21.43
CA ARG A 127 -21.98 -7.30 20.51
C ARG A 127 -21.72 -6.08 19.62
N PHE A 128 -22.69 -5.18 19.48
CA PHE A 128 -22.54 -3.94 18.69
C PHE A 128 -22.21 -2.73 19.56
N GLN A 129 -22.40 -2.86 20.88
CA GLN A 129 -22.04 -1.84 21.84
C GLN A 129 -20.54 -1.94 22.13
N GLY A 130 -19.88 -0.84 22.43
CA GLY A 130 -18.45 -0.83 22.77
C GLY A 130 -17.49 -0.94 21.57
N VAL A 131 -17.96 -1.36 20.38
CA VAL A 131 -17.10 -1.65 19.23
C VAL A 131 -16.25 -0.44 18.81
N LEU A 132 -16.79 0.78 18.83
CA LEU A 132 -16.04 1.98 18.47
C LEU A 132 -14.95 2.30 19.51
N GLN A 133 -15.26 2.11 20.79
CA GLN A 133 -14.30 2.29 21.88
C GLN A 133 -13.19 1.24 21.81
N ASP A 134 -13.53 -0.01 21.51
CA ASP A 134 -12.55 -1.09 21.34
C ASP A 134 -11.63 -0.81 20.14
N LEU A 135 -12.18 -0.36 19.01
CA LEU A 135 -11.41 0.03 17.84
C LEU A 135 -10.47 1.21 18.13
N GLU A 136 -10.92 2.20 18.89
CA GLU A 136 -10.07 3.30 19.35
C GLU A 136 -8.92 2.80 20.21
N GLY A 137 -9.22 1.94 21.21
CA GLY A 137 -8.22 1.37 22.11
C GLY A 137 -7.17 0.55 21.36
N ILE A 138 -7.60 -0.35 20.48
CA ILE A 138 -6.71 -1.16 19.62
C ILE A 138 -5.86 -0.26 18.74
N GLN A 139 -6.45 0.77 18.13
CA GLN A 139 -5.70 1.68 17.26
C GLN A 139 -4.62 2.44 18.04
N GLN A 140 -4.89 2.85 19.29
CA GLN A 140 -3.90 3.50 20.14
C GLN A 140 -2.76 2.54 20.52
N GLU A 141 -3.08 1.29 20.85
CA GLU A 141 -2.09 0.27 21.20
C GLU A 141 -1.20 -0.11 20.02
N VAL A 142 -1.79 -0.29 18.83
CA VAL A 142 -1.08 -0.79 17.64
C VAL A 142 -0.31 0.32 16.89
N ALA A 143 -0.72 1.58 17.01
CA ALA A 143 -0.08 2.71 16.33
C ALA A 143 1.46 2.74 16.39
N PRO A 144 2.13 2.63 17.57
CA PRO A 144 3.59 2.66 17.62
C PRO A 144 4.25 1.49 16.88
N TYR A 145 3.65 0.30 16.93
CA TYR A 145 4.16 -0.88 16.22
C TYR A 145 3.94 -0.76 14.71
N SER A 146 2.80 -0.20 14.28
CA SER A 146 2.51 0.08 12.88
C SER A 146 3.51 1.09 12.30
N ASP A 147 3.77 2.19 13.02
CA ASP A 147 4.75 3.20 12.63
C ASP A 147 6.16 2.60 12.53
N ALA A 148 6.58 1.81 13.52
CA ALA A 148 7.89 1.15 13.52
C ALA A 148 8.03 0.16 12.35
N ARG A 149 7.00 -0.65 12.11
CA ARG A 149 6.96 -1.58 10.98
C ARG A 149 7.04 -0.85 9.65
N ASP A 150 6.33 0.26 9.50
CA ASP A 150 6.34 1.06 8.28
C ASP A 150 7.72 1.67 8.02
N LEU A 151 8.35 2.25 9.03
CA LEU A 151 9.74 2.73 8.93
C LEU A 151 10.70 1.61 8.55
N PHE A 152 10.58 0.45 9.20
CA PHE A 152 11.39 -0.72 8.90
C PHE A 152 11.21 -1.16 7.45
N VAL A 153 9.97 -1.28 6.96
CA VAL A 153 9.69 -1.65 5.57
C VAL A 153 10.27 -0.63 4.60
N GLU A 154 10.02 0.65 4.84
CA GLU A 154 10.51 1.75 4.00
C GLU A 154 12.04 1.79 3.94
N PHE A 155 12.73 1.54 5.06
CA PHE A 155 14.18 1.56 5.13
C PHE A 155 14.81 0.28 4.56
N VAL A 156 14.41 -0.90 5.04
CA VAL A 156 15.05 -2.18 4.71
C VAL A 156 14.71 -2.66 3.31
N TYR A 157 13.46 -2.52 2.86
CA TYR A 157 13.02 -3.07 1.58
C TYR A 157 13.07 -2.08 0.43
N TYR A 158 13.03 -0.79 0.73
CA TYR A 158 12.90 0.28 -0.26
C TYR A 158 13.89 1.43 -0.09
N GLY A 159 14.75 1.37 0.92
CA GLY A 159 15.91 2.23 1.10
C GLY A 159 17.14 1.56 0.45
N PRO A 160 18.26 1.42 1.19
CA PRO A 160 19.47 0.81 0.64
C PRO A 160 19.27 -0.64 0.17
N GLU A 161 19.64 -0.92 -1.08
CA GLU A 161 19.42 -2.24 -1.69
C GLU A 161 20.21 -3.38 -1.03
N VAL A 162 21.34 -3.05 -0.39
CA VAL A 162 22.21 -4.03 0.27
C VAL A 162 21.47 -4.79 1.37
N LEU A 163 20.53 -4.15 2.07
CA LEU A 163 19.78 -4.77 3.17
C LEU A 163 18.86 -5.86 2.64
N ARG A 164 18.06 -5.53 1.63
CA ARG A 164 17.19 -6.50 0.95
C ARG A 164 17.98 -7.58 0.20
N PHE A 165 19.19 -7.28 -0.27
CA PHE A 165 20.07 -8.27 -0.87
C PHE A 165 20.55 -9.27 0.19
N ALA A 166 21.02 -8.80 1.35
CA ALA A 166 21.45 -9.64 2.46
C ALA A 166 20.33 -10.56 2.97
N GLU A 167 19.09 -10.06 3.03
CA GLU A 167 17.91 -10.85 3.40
C GLU A 167 17.67 -12.09 2.52
N ARG A 168 18.21 -12.14 1.29
CA ARG A 168 18.11 -13.34 0.44
C ARG A 168 18.93 -14.51 0.95
N PHE A 169 19.90 -14.24 1.80
CA PHE A 169 20.78 -15.25 2.40
C PHE A 169 20.35 -15.62 3.82
N ARG A 170 19.24 -15.09 4.32
CA ARG A 170 18.76 -15.36 5.68
C ARG A 170 18.56 -16.86 5.92
N GLN A 171 17.98 -17.59 4.97
CA GLN A 171 17.80 -19.03 5.11
C GLN A 171 19.14 -19.78 5.22
N VAL A 172 20.15 -19.37 4.45
CA VAL A 172 21.50 -19.94 4.56
C VAL A 172 22.13 -19.59 5.91
N ALA A 173 21.85 -18.42 6.46
CA ALA A 173 22.39 -17.98 7.74
C ALA A 173 21.69 -18.64 8.95
N GLU A 174 20.39 -18.91 8.85
CA GLU A 174 19.57 -19.43 9.96
C GLU A 174 19.48 -20.97 9.95
N ASP A 175 19.38 -21.58 8.76
CA ASP A 175 19.09 -23.01 8.59
C ASP A 175 20.25 -23.76 7.91
N TRP A 176 21.50 -23.27 8.07
CA TRP A 176 22.68 -23.83 7.40
C TRP A 176 22.75 -25.37 7.53
N GLU A 177 22.68 -25.87 8.77
CA GLU A 177 22.84 -27.30 9.08
C GLU A 177 21.76 -28.14 8.37
N GLN A 178 20.51 -27.69 8.37
CA GLN A 178 19.42 -28.38 7.70
C GLN A 178 19.56 -28.35 6.18
N LEU A 179 20.01 -27.23 5.60
CA LEU A 179 20.24 -27.13 4.17
C LEU A 179 21.40 -28.02 3.70
N GLU A 180 22.43 -28.18 4.55
CA GLU A 180 23.54 -29.10 4.32
C GLU A 180 23.08 -30.56 4.35
N GLU A 181 22.32 -30.96 5.38
CA GLU A 181 21.73 -32.30 5.48
C GLU A 181 20.80 -32.64 4.31
N ASP A 182 20.03 -31.65 3.83
CA ASP A 182 19.12 -31.79 2.69
C ASP A 182 19.82 -31.78 1.31
N GLY A 183 21.13 -31.50 1.26
CA GLY A 183 21.90 -31.38 0.00
C GLY A 183 21.49 -30.20 -0.87
N LYS A 184 21.04 -29.09 -0.26
CA LYS A 184 20.50 -27.89 -0.93
C LYS A 184 21.45 -26.68 -0.92
N LEU A 185 22.67 -26.84 -0.39
CA LEU A 185 23.74 -25.83 -0.41
C LEU A 185 24.66 -25.97 -1.63
#